data_AF-A0A0Q7QJ71-F1
#
_entry.id   AF-A0A0Q7QJ71-F1
#
_cell.length_a   1.000
_cell.length_b   1.000
_cell.length_c   1.000
_cell.angle_alpha   90.00
_cell.angle_beta   90.00
_cell.angle_gamma   90.00
#
_symmetry.space_group_name_H-M   'P 1'
#
loop_
_entity.id
_entity.type
_entity.pdbx_description
1 polymer ?
#
loop_
_entity_poly.entity_id
_entity_poly.type
_entity_poly.pdbx_seq_one_letter_code
_entity_poly.pdbx_strand_id
1 'polypeptide(L)'
;MSWFCLLTPRQTTAIMLEGHDVVEGPVVPLEEAAYGSADDARAAFGHADPAVGAGRFVDFLVIPEIDEPLRTVRVEDGVLAPTRAPSGTEYWRMEPDGRRIVISYYDTPAYGWRNGRGPVRPADRPGLRARWNGLDLVAAFEDGVDGVHLVAVGDETPEGFTWTKVGVSRRTVPVEECELYLA
;
A
#
# COMPACT_ATOMS: atom_id res chain seq x y z
N MET A 1 5.25 -13.69 -5.08
CA MET A 1 6.54 -13.07 -4.71
C MET A 1 6.23 -11.85 -3.84
N SER A 2 7.14 -11.40 -2.98
CA SER A 2 6.92 -10.18 -2.19
C SER A 2 8.17 -9.30 -2.23
N TRP A 3 7.97 -7.98 -2.12
CA TRP A 3 9.02 -6.99 -2.21
C TRP A 3 9.28 -6.34 -0.85
N PHE A 4 10.56 -6.20 -0.49
CA PHE A 4 11.00 -5.37 0.61
C PHE A 4 11.28 -3.96 0.09
N CYS A 5 10.56 -2.97 0.60
CA CYS A 5 10.73 -1.56 0.25
C CYS A 5 11.13 -0.76 1.49
N LEU A 6 12.39 -0.32 1.58
CA LEU A 6 12.83 0.54 2.69
C LEU A 6 12.19 1.94 2.56
N LEU A 7 11.57 2.43 3.63
CA LEU A 7 10.93 3.73 3.61
C LEU A 7 11.91 4.84 4.00
N THR A 8 11.81 5.97 3.32
CA THR A 8 12.38 7.23 3.81
C THR A 8 11.54 7.77 4.96
N PRO A 9 12.12 8.61 5.85
CA PRO A 9 11.35 9.26 6.92
C PRO A 9 10.11 10.02 6.41
N ARG A 10 10.22 10.63 5.22
CA ARG A 10 9.10 11.32 4.56
C ARG A 10 7.97 10.34 4.21
N GLN A 11 8.29 9.18 3.64
CA GLN A 11 7.28 8.17 3.29
C GLN A 11 6.64 7.57 4.55
N THR A 12 7.42 7.30 5.60
CA THR A 12 6.90 6.89 6.91
C THR A 12 5.85 7.87 7.43
N THR A 13 6.17 9.17 7.43
CA THR A 13 5.24 10.22 7.85
C THR A 13 4.00 10.26 6.97
N ALA A 14 4.17 10.23 5.65
CA ALA A 14 3.08 10.28 4.69
C ALA A 14 2.11 9.10 4.87
N ILE A 15 2.62 7.88 5.04
CA ILE A 15 1.81 6.68 5.27
C ILE A 15 1.08 6.77 6.62
N MET A 16 1.82 6.98 7.70
CA MET A 16 1.26 6.83 9.05
C MET A 16 0.44 8.02 9.52
N LEU A 17 0.78 9.24 9.10
CA LEU A 17 0.13 10.46 9.57
C LEU A 17 -0.79 11.09 8.53
N GLU A 18 -0.52 10.89 7.24
CA GLU A 18 -1.30 11.50 6.15
C GLU A 18 -2.15 10.46 5.41
N GLY A 19 -1.96 9.16 5.68
CA GLY A 19 -2.78 8.10 5.11
C GLY A 19 -2.43 7.79 3.65
N HIS A 20 -1.25 8.23 3.18
CA HIS A 20 -0.82 7.99 1.81
C HIS A 20 -0.76 6.49 1.53
N ASP A 21 -1.33 6.10 0.40
CA ASP A 21 -1.37 4.72 -0.06
C ASP A 21 -0.60 4.51 -1.36
N VAL A 22 0.04 5.54 -1.93
CA VAL A 22 0.95 5.38 -3.06
C VAL A 22 2.38 5.19 -2.55
N VAL A 23 3.00 4.11 -3.00
CA VAL A 23 4.34 3.67 -2.61
C VAL A 23 5.21 3.53 -3.86
N GLU A 24 6.48 3.84 -3.70
CA GLU A 24 7.48 3.87 -4.77
C GLU A 24 8.89 3.81 -4.16
N GLY A 25 9.87 3.48 -4.99
CA GLY A 25 11.28 3.57 -4.62
C GLY A 25 12.03 2.24 -4.76
N PRO A 26 13.29 2.18 -4.31
CA PRO A 26 14.08 0.97 -4.43
C PRO A 26 13.45 -0.19 -3.66
N VAL A 27 13.51 -1.38 -4.26
CA VAL A 27 13.01 -2.62 -3.68
C VAL A 27 13.96 -3.77 -3.97
N VAL A 28 13.93 -4.77 -3.09
CA VAL A 28 14.57 -6.07 -3.32
C VAL A 28 13.55 -7.18 -3.07
N PRO A 29 13.72 -8.38 -3.66
CA PRO A 29 12.93 -9.54 -3.27
C PRO A 29 13.00 -9.76 -1.77
N LEU A 30 11.87 -10.05 -1.13
CA LEU A 30 11.81 -10.18 0.33
C LEU A 30 12.77 -11.27 0.85
N GLU A 31 12.93 -12.37 0.11
CA GLU A 31 13.87 -13.44 0.44
C GLU A 31 15.34 -13.00 0.43
N GLU A 32 15.69 -11.93 -0.31
CA GLU A 32 17.04 -11.37 -0.38
C GLU A 32 17.30 -10.32 0.72
N ALA A 33 16.25 -9.81 1.38
CA ALA A 33 16.32 -8.80 2.44
C ALA A 33 16.77 -9.37 3.80
N ALA A 34 17.94 -10.00 3.83
CA ALA A 34 18.54 -10.67 5.00
C ALA A 34 19.41 -9.72 5.85
N TYR A 35 18.90 -8.54 6.19
CA TYR A 35 19.63 -7.56 7.01
C TYR A 35 19.64 -7.94 8.49
N GLY A 36 20.82 -7.89 9.11
CA GLY A 36 21.04 -8.20 10.53
C GLY A 36 20.77 -7.02 11.49
N SER A 37 20.71 -5.80 10.96
CA SER A 37 20.41 -4.58 11.72
C SER A 37 19.74 -3.52 10.85
N ALA A 38 19.14 -2.52 11.51
CA ALA A 38 18.59 -1.36 10.82
C ALA A 38 19.67 -0.56 10.05
N ASP A 39 20.91 -0.56 10.53
CA ASP A 39 22.03 0.12 9.86
C ASP A 39 22.47 -0.64 8.59
N ASP A 40 22.48 -1.98 8.63
CA ASP A 40 22.78 -2.79 7.44
C ASP A 40 21.74 -2.58 6.33
N ALA A 41 20.46 -2.57 6.70
CA ALA A 41 19.37 -2.27 5.78
C ALA A 41 19.52 -0.87 5.19
N ARG A 42 19.82 0.12 6.03
CA ARG A 42 20.00 1.51 5.60
C ARG A 42 21.15 1.65 4.59
N ALA A 43 22.29 1.03 4.88
CA ALA A 43 23.46 1.05 4.03
C ALA A 43 23.20 0.36 2.68
N ALA A 44 22.50 -0.78 2.68
CA ALA A 44 22.15 -1.50 1.45
C ALA A 44 21.27 -0.67 0.49
N PHE A 45 20.44 0.22 1.03
CA PHE A 45 19.57 1.12 0.27
C PHE A 45 20.17 2.52 0.05
N GLY A 46 21.42 2.75 0.47
CA GLY A 46 22.09 4.05 0.33
C GLY A 46 21.42 5.19 1.09
N HIS A 47 20.62 4.88 2.12
CA HIS A 47 19.99 5.89 2.97
C HIS A 47 21.05 6.53 3.89
N ALA A 48 20.95 7.85 4.12
CA ALA A 48 21.87 8.57 4.97
C ALA A 48 21.72 8.19 6.45
N ASP A 49 22.82 8.24 7.21
CA ASP A 49 22.79 7.99 8.65
C ASP A 49 21.79 8.91 9.38
N PRO A 50 21.10 8.39 10.41
CA PRO A 50 20.19 9.20 11.19
C PRO A 50 20.95 10.32 11.90
N ALA A 51 20.30 11.48 12.03
CA ALA A 51 20.84 12.60 12.80
C ALA A 51 21.13 12.18 14.25
N VAL A 52 22.12 12.83 14.88
CA VAL A 52 22.47 12.56 16.29
C VAL A 52 21.23 12.73 17.19
N GLY A 53 20.93 11.71 17.99
CA GLY A 53 19.77 11.68 18.89
C GLY A 53 18.46 11.18 18.25
N ALA A 54 18.43 10.93 16.94
CA ALA A 54 17.30 10.26 16.30
C ALA A 54 17.32 8.74 16.60
N GLY A 55 16.13 8.11 16.53
CA GLY A 55 16.01 6.67 16.66
C GLY A 55 16.78 5.94 15.55
N ARG A 56 17.49 4.87 15.90
CA ARG A 56 18.28 4.06 14.96
C ARG A 56 17.49 2.87 14.37
N PHE A 57 16.18 3.03 14.21
CA PHE A 57 15.35 2.05 13.50
C PHE A 57 15.24 2.41 12.02
N VAL A 58 14.71 1.49 11.22
CA VAL A 58 14.20 1.78 9.88
C VAL A 58 12.79 1.22 9.74
N ASP A 59 11.98 1.87 8.92
CA ASP A 59 10.66 1.38 8.57
C ASP A 59 10.69 0.87 7.13
N PHE A 60 9.93 -0.18 6.84
CA PHE A 60 9.88 -0.79 5.51
C PHE A 60 8.50 -1.37 5.25
N LEU A 61 8.19 -1.57 3.97
CA LEU A 61 7.01 -2.28 3.54
C LEU A 61 7.38 -3.68 3.06
N VAL A 62 6.51 -4.64 3.35
CA VAL A 62 6.43 -5.91 2.63
C VAL A 62 5.25 -5.82 1.69
N ILE A 63 5.54 -5.70 0.40
CA ILE A 63 4.53 -5.47 -0.64
C ILE A 63 4.29 -6.81 -1.34
N PRO A 64 3.10 -7.42 -1.19
CA PRO A 64 2.79 -8.64 -1.90
C PRO A 64 2.66 -8.35 -3.39
N GLU A 65 3.21 -9.23 -4.20
CA GLU A 65 2.84 -9.29 -5.61
C GLU A 65 1.52 -10.05 -5.70
N ILE A 66 0.43 -9.31 -5.88
CA ILE A 66 -0.90 -9.89 -6.10
C ILE A 66 -1.04 -10.18 -7.59
N ASP A 67 -1.39 -11.42 -7.90
CA ASP A 67 -1.38 -11.97 -9.24
C ASP A 67 -2.81 -12.04 -9.81
N GLU A 68 -3.52 -10.90 -9.95
CA GLU A 68 -4.92 -10.92 -10.45
C GLU A 68 -5.34 -9.68 -11.24
N PRO A 69 -6.27 -9.85 -12.20
CA PRO A 69 -6.02 -10.05 -13.64
C PRO A 69 -5.13 -8.98 -14.30
N LEU A 70 -4.76 -7.92 -13.59
CA LEU A 70 -3.84 -6.88 -14.00
C LEU A 70 -2.75 -6.71 -12.96
N ARG A 71 -1.49 -6.90 -13.37
CA ARG A 71 -0.33 -6.71 -12.49
C ARG A 71 -0.22 -5.24 -12.08
N THR A 72 -0.58 -4.95 -10.83
CA THR A 72 -0.57 -3.58 -10.26
C THR A 72 0.82 -3.17 -9.78
N VAL A 73 1.64 -4.12 -9.32
CA VAL A 73 3.02 -3.90 -8.86
C VAL A 73 3.97 -4.00 -10.05
N ARG A 74 4.74 -2.93 -10.31
CA ARG A 74 5.76 -2.93 -11.37
C ARG A 74 7.11 -2.53 -10.80
N VAL A 75 8.09 -3.41 -11.00
CA VAL A 75 9.48 -3.19 -10.59
C VAL A 75 10.34 -3.20 -11.83
N GLU A 76 11.09 -2.11 -12.05
CA GLU A 76 12.01 -1.93 -13.16
C GLU A 76 13.39 -1.61 -12.57
N ASP A 77 14.40 -2.42 -12.90
CA ASP A 77 15.79 -2.26 -12.41
C ASP A 77 15.90 -2.08 -10.88
N GLY A 78 15.11 -2.85 -10.12
CA GLY A 78 15.09 -2.79 -8.66
C GLY A 78 14.37 -1.56 -8.08
N VAL A 79 13.59 -0.86 -8.90
CA VAL A 79 12.79 0.30 -8.49
C VAL A 79 11.31 0.01 -8.70
N LEU A 80 10.54 0.10 -7.62
CA LEU A 80 9.08 0.08 -7.65
C LEU A 80 8.57 1.38 -8.25
N ALA A 81 7.88 1.26 -9.38
CA ALA A 81 7.12 2.37 -9.97
C ALA A 81 5.99 2.81 -9.02
N PRO A 82 5.51 4.07 -9.12
CA PRO A 82 4.39 4.55 -8.32
C PRO A 82 3.23 3.54 -8.33
N THR A 83 2.89 3.02 -7.16
CA THR A 83 1.93 1.92 -7.01
C THR A 83 1.03 2.21 -5.82
N ARG A 84 -0.30 2.19 -5.99
CA ARG A 84 -1.18 2.13 -4.82
C ARG A 84 -0.96 0.80 -4.12
N ALA A 85 -0.67 0.84 -2.82
CA ALA A 85 -0.39 -0.31 -1.99
C ALA A 85 -1.45 -1.40 -2.24
N PRO A 86 -1.03 -2.61 -2.65
CA PRO A 86 -1.93 -3.74 -2.75
C PRO A 86 -2.51 -4.10 -1.38
N SER A 87 -3.71 -4.68 -1.36
CA SER A 87 -4.30 -5.23 -0.13
C SER A 87 -3.35 -6.23 0.51
N GLY A 88 -3.20 -6.18 1.83
CA GLY A 88 -2.26 -7.03 2.56
C GLY A 88 -0.82 -6.53 2.57
N THR A 89 -0.51 -5.36 2.00
CA THR A 89 0.82 -4.73 2.20
C THR A 89 1.08 -4.51 3.68
N GLU A 90 2.18 -5.04 4.19
CA GLU A 90 2.53 -4.92 5.61
C GLU A 90 3.51 -3.77 5.82
N TYR A 91 3.28 -2.98 6.86
CA TYR A 91 4.23 -1.98 7.35
C TYR A 91 4.99 -2.57 8.54
N TRP A 92 6.32 -2.58 8.45
CA TRP A 92 7.20 -3.08 9.48
C TRP A 92 8.18 -2.02 9.97
N ARG A 93 8.67 -2.25 11.20
CA ARG A 93 9.83 -1.59 11.77
C ARG A 93 10.92 -2.61 12.04
N MET A 94 12.16 -2.28 11.66
CA MET A 94 13.36 -2.97 12.10
C MET A 94 14.08 -2.13 13.14
N GLU A 95 14.25 -2.71 14.33
CA GLU A 95 14.99 -2.12 15.44
C GLU A 95 16.51 -2.18 15.20
N PRO A 96 17.33 -1.44 15.99
CA PRO A 96 18.78 -1.42 15.79
C PRO A 96 19.46 -2.80 15.87
N ASP A 97 18.86 -3.73 16.61
CA ASP A 97 19.33 -5.12 16.78
C ASP A 97 18.82 -6.08 15.69
N GLY A 98 18.12 -5.57 14.68
CA GLY A 98 17.54 -6.36 13.59
C GLY A 98 16.17 -6.96 13.91
N ARG A 99 15.64 -6.80 15.13
CA ARG A 99 14.30 -7.28 15.48
C ARG A 99 13.25 -6.58 14.62
N ARG A 100 12.35 -7.35 14.02
CA ARG A 100 11.28 -6.87 13.13
C ARG A 100 9.93 -6.90 13.85
N ILE A 101 9.14 -5.84 13.69
CA ILE A 101 7.83 -5.69 14.31
C ILE A 101 6.85 -5.18 13.26
N VAL A 102 5.70 -5.84 13.11
CA VAL A 102 4.58 -5.33 12.31
C VAL A 102 3.98 -4.13 13.02
N ILE A 103 3.91 -2.99 12.32
CA ILE A 103 3.30 -1.75 12.83
C ILE A 103 1.88 -1.60 12.30
N SER A 104 1.67 -1.94 11.03
CA SER A 104 0.38 -1.82 10.37
C SER A 104 0.29 -2.74 9.15
N TYR A 105 -0.88 -2.76 8.53
CA TYR A 105 -1.11 -3.36 7.24
C TYR A 105 -2.13 -2.52 6.50
N TYR A 106 -1.95 -2.45 5.19
CA TYR A 106 -2.89 -1.84 4.26
C TYR A 106 -4.01 -2.84 4.01
N ASP A 107 -5.22 -2.46 4.39
CA ASP A 107 -6.41 -3.30 4.25
C ASP A 107 -6.89 -3.22 2.80
N THR A 108 -7.72 -2.24 2.45
CA THR A 108 -8.12 -1.93 1.06
C THR A 108 -8.19 -0.42 0.88
N PRO A 109 -8.33 0.12 -0.35
CA PRO A 109 -8.55 1.55 -0.55
C PRO A 109 -9.74 2.13 0.24
N ALA A 110 -10.70 1.29 0.62
CA ALA A 110 -11.84 1.69 1.45
C ALA A 110 -11.49 1.85 2.95
N TYR A 111 -10.43 1.19 3.43
CA TYR A 111 -10.05 1.14 4.85
C TYR A 111 -8.68 1.75 5.15
N GLY A 112 -7.75 1.76 4.19
CA GLY A 112 -6.41 2.30 4.32
C GLY A 112 -5.54 1.50 5.29
N TRP A 113 -4.57 2.18 5.91
CA TRP A 113 -3.68 1.59 6.92
C TRP A 113 -4.38 1.45 8.26
N ARG A 114 -4.41 0.23 8.82
CA ARG A 114 -5.21 -0.06 10.02
C ARG A 114 -4.82 0.67 11.31
N ASN A 115 -3.56 1.09 11.41
CA ASN A 115 -3.05 1.92 12.52
C ASN A 115 -2.62 3.31 12.04
N GLY A 116 -2.96 3.67 10.80
CA GLY A 116 -2.74 4.99 10.25
C GLY A 116 -3.62 6.02 10.97
N ARG A 117 -3.06 7.21 11.18
CA ARG A 117 -3.77 8.36 11.75
C ARG A 117 -4.33 9.29 10.68
N GLY A 118 -3.88 9.12 9.44
CA GLY A 118 -4.30 9.93 8.30
C GLY A 118 -5.72 9.61 7.83
N PRO A 119 -6.34 10.53 7.08
CA PRO A 119 -7.62 10.27 6.46
C PRO A 119 -7.47 9.13 5.46
N VAL A 120 -8.47 8.27 5.39
CA VAL A 120 -8.50 7.25 4.35
C VAL A 120 -9.26 7.85 3.19
N ARG A 121 -8.50 8.40 2.26
CA ARG A 121 -8.96 8.83 0.96
C ARG A 121 -7.95 8.24 -0.03
N PRO A 122 -8.30 7.15 -0.72
CA PRO A 122 -7.34 6.50 -1.58
C PRO A 122 -6.92 7.45 -2.70
N ALA A 123 -5.65 7.39 -3.08
CA ALA A 123 -5.17 8.17 -4.21
C ALA A 123 -6.00 7.84 -5.45
N ASP A 124 -6.36 8.83 -6.27
CA ASP A 124 -7.14 8.61 -7.49
C ASP A 124 -6.36 7.76 -8.51
N ARG A 125 -5.04 7.99 -8.57
CA ARG A 125 -4.03 7.29 -9.37
C ARG A 125 -2.69 7.29 -8.63
N PRO A 126 -1.77 6.36 -8.92
CA PRO A 126 -1.91 5.21 -9.83
C PRO A 126 -2.75 4.09 -9.21
N GLY A 127 -3.14 3.07 -9.98
CA GLY A 127 -3.66 1.81 -9.47
C GLY A 127 -4.83 1.22 -10.26
N LEU A 128 -5.40 0.14 -9.72
CA LEU A 128 -6.55 -0.52 -10.32
C LEU A 128 -7.79 0.37 -10.24
N ARG A 129 -8.52 0.44 -11.34
CA ARG A 129 -9.81 1.10 -11.49
C ARG A 129 -10.80 0.20 -12.21
N ALA A 130 -12.07 0.51 -12.03
CA ALA A 130 -13.16 -0.21 -12.66
C ALA A 130 -14.20 0.77 -13.21
N ARG A 131 -14.71 0.48 -14.41
CA ARG A 131 -15.99 1.05 -14.86
C ARG A 131 -17.11 0.09 -14.52
N TRP A 132 -18.11 0.58 -13.78
CA TRP A 132 -19.27 -0.21 -13.35
C TRP A 132 -20.50 0.69 -13.26
N ASN A 133 -21.61 0.31 -13.92
CA ASN A 133 -22.86 1.08 -13.97
C ASN A 133 -22.68 2.57 -14.32
N GLY A 134 -21.79 2.87 -15.27
CA GLY A 134 -21.49 4.24 -15.71
C GLY A 134 -20.62 5.05 -14.76
N LEU A 135 -20.17 4.47 -13.64
CA LEU A 135 -19.24 5.07 -12.71
C LEU A 135 -17.80 4.63 -13.01
N ASP A 136 -16.85 5.51 -12.73
CA ASP A 136 -15.41 5.23 -12.78
C ASP A 136 -14.83 5.27 -11.36
N LEU A 137 -14.43 4.10 -10.85
CA LEU A 137 -14.21 3.89 -9.43
C LEU A 137 -12.81 3.36 -9.16
N VAL A 138 -12.31 3.65 -7.96
CA VAL A 138 -11.12 2.97 -7.42
C VAL A 138 -11.50 1.50 -7.19
N ALA A 139 -10.61 0.60 -7.59
CA ALA A 139 -10.81 -0.83 -7.46
C ALA A 139 -9.67 -1.49 -6.68
N ALA A 140 -9.96 -2.58 -6.00
CA ALA A 140 -8.97 -3.46 -5.38
C ALA A 140 -9.51 -4.89 -5.26
N PHE A 141 -8.57 -5.83 -5.19
CA PHE A 141 -8.83 -7.20 -4.73
C PHE A 141 -8.42 -7.32 -3.27
N GLU A 142 -9.12 -8.15 -2.52
CA GLU A 142 -8.85 -8.49 -1.12
C GLU A 142 -8.78 -10.02 -1.05
N ASP A 143 -7.77 -10.56 -0.37
CA ASP A 143 -7.60 -12.01 -0.25
C ASP A 143 -8.82 -12.66 0.45
N GLY A 144 -9.28 -13.79 -0.07
CA GLY A 144 -10.45 -14.49 0.43
C GLY A 144 -11.81 -13.84 0.12
N VAL A 145 -11.86 -12.77 -0.69
CA VAL A 145 -13.10 -12.17 -1.17
C VAL A 145 -13.32 -12.49 -2.65
N ASP A 146 -14.49 -13.04 -2.96
CA ASP A 146 -14.92 -13.28 -4.35
C ASP A 146 -15.49 -11.99 -4.96
N GLY A 147 -14.76 -11.43 -5.94
CA GLY A 147 -15.14 -10.22 -6.66
C GLY A 147 -14.18 -9.03 -6.47
N VAL A 148 -14.54 -7.91 -7.09
CA VAL A 148 -13.77 -6.65 -7.01
C VAL A 148 -14.39 -5.69 -6.00
N HIS A 149 -13.57 -5.12 -5.13
CA HIS A 149 -13.98 -4.03 -4.25
C HIS A 149 -13.94 -2.71 -5.01
N LEU A 150 -15.12 -2.17 -5.28
CA LEU A 150 -15.31 -0.83 -5.81
C LEU A 150 -15.38 0.17 -4.67
N VAL A 151 -14.63 1.26 -4.80
CA VAL A 151 -14.54 2.32 -3.80
C VAL A 151 -14.95 3.65 -4.43
N ALA A 152 -15.97 4.26 -3.84
CA ALA A 152 -16.44 5.58 -4.21
C ALA A 152 -16.02 6.60 -3.13
N VAL A 153 -15.46 7.73 -3.59
CA VAL A 153 -15.05 8.84 -2.75
C VAL A 153 -15.97 10.02 -3.04
N GLY A 154 -16.61 10.56 -2.00
CA GLY A 154 -17.55 11.67 -2.15
C GLY A 154 -18.47 11.82 -0.95
N ASP A 155 -19.28 12.87 -0.96
CA ASP A 155 -20.22 13.17 0.12
C ASP A 155 -21.53 12.36 0.02
N GLU A 156 -21.75 11.71 -1.12
CA GLU A 156 -22.90 10.84 -1.38
C GLU A 156 -22.44 9.38 -1.56
N THR A 157 -23.32 8.44 -1.21
CA THR A 157 -23.10 7.01 -1.42
C THR A 157 -23.86 6.55 -2.66
N PRO A 158 -23.18 6.00 -3.68
CA PRO A 158 -23.85 5.41 -4.83
C PRO A 158 -24.79 4.26 -4.43
N GLU A 159 -25.75 3.93 -5.28
CA GLU A 159 -26.74 2.91 -4.97
C GLU A 159 -26.11 1.54 -4.65
N GLY A 160 -26.50 0.98 -3.50
CA GLY A 160 -26.00 -0.29 -2.97
C GLY A 160 -24.53 -0.29 -2.52
N PHE A 161 -23.89 0.88 -2.44
CA PHE A 161 -22.65 1.04 -1.69
C PHE A 161 -22.96 1.20 -0.20
N THR A 162 -22.00 0.83 0.64
CA THR A 162 -22.06 1.03 2.09
C THR A 162 -20.92 1.92 2.54
N TRP A 163 -21.21 2.91 3.40
CA TRP A 163 -20.19 3.74 4.02
C TRP A 163 -19.18 2.88 4.79
N THR A 164 -17.89 3.05 4.51
CA THR A 164 -16.83 2.53 5.38
C THR A 164 -16.36 3.59 6.36
N LYS A 165 -16.38 4.86 5.95
CA LYS A 165 -16.16 6.04 6.79
C LYS A 165 -16.71 7.28 6.11
N VAL A 166 -16.58 8.44 6.75
CA VAL A 166 -16.90 9.73 6.14
C VAL A 166 -16.17 9.92 4.81
N GLY A 167 -16.92 10.15 3.75
CA GLY A 167 -16.37 10.44 2.43
C GLY A 167 -15.90 9.22 1.62
N VAL A 168 -16.01 7.99 2.16
CA VAL A 168 -15.63 6.75 1.46
C VAL A 168 -16.68 5.66 1.66
N SER A 169 -17.21 5.16 0.55
CA SER A 169 -18.13 4.03 0.53
C SER A 169 -17.60 2.92 -0.38
N ARG A 170 -18.01 1.68 -0.12
CA ARG A 170 -17.57 0.52 -0.90
C ARG A 170 -18.72 -0.39 -1.31
N ARG A 171 -18.47 -1.17 -2.36
CA ARG A 171 -19.30 -2.30 -2.78
C ARG A 171 -18.41 -3.38 -3.37
N THR A 172 -18.71 -4.64 -3.08
CA THR A 172 -18.11 -5.78 -3.79
C THR A 172 -19.07 -6.21 -4.89
N VAL A 173 -18.53 -6.44 -6.09
CA VAL A 173 -19.29 -6.94 -7.24
C VAL A 173 -18.49 -8.04 -7.95
N PRO A 174 -19.14 -8.95 -8.69
CA PRO A 174 -18.45 -9.91 -9.55
C PRO A 174 -17.55 -9.20 -10.56
N VAL A 175 -16.40 -9.81 -10.86
CA VAL A 175 -15.39 -9.22 -11.77
C VAL A 175 -15.97 -9.02 -13.16
N GLU A 176 -16.80 -9.95 -13.63
CA GLU A 176 -17.46 -9.94 -14.94
C GLU A 176 -18.47 -8.80 -15.12
N GLU A 177 -18.90 -8.14 -14.04
CA GLU A 177 -19.78 -6.97 -14.12
C GLU A 177 -19.00 -5.66 -14.37
N CYS A 178 -17.66 -5.70 -14.34
CA CYS A 178 -16.81 -4.52 -14.41
C CYS A 178 -15.86 -4.54 -15.61
N GLU A 179 -15.53 -3.36 -16.13
CA GLU A 179 -14.34 -3.18 -16.98
C GLU A 179 -13.16 -2.74 -16.11
N LEU A 180 -12.19 -3.63 -15.90
CA LEU A 180 -10.98 -3.35 -15.10
C LEU A 180 -9.86 -2.73 -15.95
N TYR A 181 -9.16 -1.74 -15.39
CA TYR A 181 -8.01 -1.12 -16.04
C TYR A 181 -7.02 -0.51 -15.04
N LEU A 182 -5.77 -0.34 -15.45
CA LEU A 182 -4.74 0.37 -14.67
C LEU A 182 -4.70 1.85 -15.10
N ALA A 183 -4.70 2.74 -14.11
CA ALA A 183 -4.62 4.20 -14.30
C ALA A 183 -3.39 4.80 -13.63
#